data_AF-A0A5N5PCN8-F1
#
_entry.id   AF-A0A5N5PCN8-F1
#
_cell.length_a   1.000
_cell.length_b   1.000
_cell.length_c   1.000
_cell.angle_alpha   90.00
_cell.angle_beta   90.00
_cell.angle_gamma   90.00
#
_symmetry.space_group_name_H-M   'P 1'
#
loop_
_entity.id
_entity.type
_entity.pdbx_description
1 polymer ?
#
loop_
_entity_poly.entity_id
_entity_poly.type
_entity_poly.pdbx_seq_one_letter_code
_entity_poly.pdbx_strand_id
1 'polypeptide(L)' 'MSTNLVQEERATKEELNKQIKEQKIVIDELSNLRKNRKVFVQQPNSNIFFLADKGETLSTCKKSLDKMKKEYQDM' A
#
# COMPACT_ATOMS: atom_id res chain seq x y z
N MET A 1 6.47 12.64 -30.77
CA MET A 1 5.94 12.53 -29.38
C MET A 1 6.63 11.38 -28.63
N SER A 2 7.96 11.39 -28.47
CA SER A 2 8.67 10.18 -28.93
C SER A 2 9.57 9.40 -27.97
N THR A 3 9.89 9.82 -26.74
CA THR A 3 10.74 8.99 -25.84
C THR A 3 10.48 9.24 -24.37
N ASN A 4 10.27 10.50 -23.98
CA ASN A 4 10.09 10.88 -22.57
C ASN A 4 8.78 10.33 -21.97
N LEU A 5 7.67 10.37 -22.71
CA LEU A 5 6.37 9.87 -22.24
C LEU A 5 6.39 8.35 -21.97
N VAL A 6 7.01 7.57 -22.87
CA VAL A 6 7.15 6.11 -22.71
C VAL A 6 8.05 5.76 -21.53
N GLN A 7 9.05 6.59 -21.25
CA GLN A 7 9.94 6.41 -20.10
C GLN A 7 9.24 6.75 -18.77
N GLU A 8 8.41 7.80 -18.76
CA GLU A 8 7.60 8.20 -17.60
C GLU A 8 6.54 7.14 -17.26
N GLU A 9 5.87 6.57 -18.26
CA GLU A 9 4.91 5.46 -18.05
C GLU A 9 5.59 4.23 -17.43
N ARG A 10 6.80 3.87 -17.91
CA ARG A 10 7.58 2.77 -17.34
C ARG A 10 7.99 3.04 -15.90
N ALA A 11 8.52 4.23 -15.61
CA ALA A 11 8.90 4.62 -14.25
C ALA A 11 7.71 4.58 -13.30
N THR A 12 6.54 5.06 -13.75
CA THR A 12 5.30 5.05 -12.96
C THR A 12 4.84 3.62 -12.68
N LYS A 13 4.90 2.74 -13.69
CA LYS A 13 4.55 1.32 -13.55
C LYS A 13 5.49 0.57 -12.61
N GLU A 14 6.80 0.86 -12.66
CA GLU A 14 7.79 0.29 -11.76
C GLU A 14 7.58 0.73 -10.31
N GLU A 15 7.31 2.02 -10.08
CA GLU A 15 6.99 2.56 -8.76
C GLU A 15 5.71 1.95 -8.19
N LEU A 16 4.67 1.80 -9.01
CA LEU A 16 3.43 1.13 -8.59
C LEU A 16 3.67 -0.35 -8.22
N ASN A 17 4.50 -1.06 -8.98
CA ASN A 17 4.88 -2.44 -8.65
C ASN A 17 5.65 -2.53 -7.32
N LYS A 18 6.52 -1.55 -7.03
CA LYS A 18 7.22 -1.44 -5.76
C LYS A 18 6.24 -1.24 -4.60
N GLN A 19 5.31 -0.30 -4.73
CA GLN A 19 4.26 -0.06 -3.74
C GLN A 19 3.38 -1.30 -3.51
N ILE A 20 3.04 -2.06 -4.56
CA ILE A 20 2.32 -3.33 -4.46
C ILE A 20 3.10 -4.35 -3.61
N LYS A 21 4.43 -4.44 -3.77
CA LYS A 21 5.27 -5.35 -2.99
C LYS A 21 5.33 -4.93 -1.52
N GLU A 22 5.54 -3.65 -1.25
CA GLU A 22 5.56 -3.09 0.11
C GLU A 22 4.22 -3.32 0.81
N GLN A 23 3.10 -3.08 0.13
CA GLN A 23 1.77 -3.30 0.68
C GLN A 23 1.49 -4.77 1.02
N LYS A 24 2.02 -5.72 0.23
CA LYS A 24 1.94 -7.16 0.57
C LYS A 24 2.70 -7.49 1.85
N ILE A 25 3.88 -6.89 2.04
CA ILE A 25 4.67 -7.07 3.26
C ILE A 25 3.89 -6.55 4.48
N VAL A 26 3.33 -5.34 4.38
CA VAL A 26 2.50 -4.76 5.46
C VAL A 26 1.31 -5.67 5.82
N ILE A 27 0.63 -6.25 4.82
CA ILE A 27 -0.48 -7.19 5.05
C ILE A 27 -0.01 -8.45 5.78
N ASP A 28 1.14 -9.01 5.39
CA ASP A 28 1.70 -10.21 6.01
C ASP A 28 2.10 -9.94 7.47
N GLU A 29 2.85 -8.86 7.72
CA GLU A 29 3.26 -8.44 9.06
C GLU A 29 2.05 -8.19 9.97
N LEU A 30 1.03 -7.47 9.47
CA LEU A 30 -0.18 -7.17 10.23
C LEU A 30 -0.99 -8.44 10.50
N SER A 31 -1.06 -9.37 9.54
CA SER A 31 -1.76 -10.64 9.72
C SER A 31 -1.11 -11.49 10.82
N ASN A 32 0.23 -11.54 10.81
CA ASN A 32 1.04 -12.32 11.75
C ASN A 32 1.20 -11.66 13.14
N LEU A 33 0.74 -10.42 13.31
CA LEU A 33 0.76 -9.73 14.59
C LEU A 33 -0.11 -10.46 15.64
N ARG A 34 0.40 -10.66 16.86
CA ARG A 34 -0.36 -11.30 17.95
C ARG A 34 -1.68 -10.56 18.24
N LYS A 35 -2.75 -11.30 18.56
CA LYS A 35 -4.14 -10.82 18.66
C LYS A 35 -4.34 -9.54 19.50
N ASN A 36 -3.58 -9.37 20.59
CA ASN A 36 -3.77 -8.28 21.55
C ASN A 36 -2.78 -7.11 21.39
N ARG A 37 -2.04 -7.04 20.27
CA ARG A 37 -1.13 -5.93 19.99
C ARG A 37 -1.92 -4.73 19.48
N LYS A 38 -1.57 -3.56 19.99
CA LYS A 38 -2.11 -2.28 19.51
C LYS A 38 -1.51 -1.96 18.15
N VAL A 39 -2.36 -1.53 17.23
CA VAL A 39 -1.98 -1.06 15.91
C VAL A 39 -2.18 0.45 15.89
N PHE A 40 -1.18 1.16 15.37
CA PHE A 40 -1.23 2.59 15.23
C PHE A 40 -1.12 2.96 13.76
N VAL A 41 -2.01 3.84 13.29
CA VAL A 41 -1.98 4.35 11.92
C VAL A 41 -1.50 5.79 11.96
N GLN A 42 -0.51 6.10 11.13
CA GLN A 42 0.02 7.45 10.97
C GLN A 42 -0.95 8.28 10.14
N GLN A 43 -1.21 9.51 10.58
CA GLN A 43 -1.94 10.49 9.77
C GLN A 43 -1.09 10.90 8.55
N PRO A 44 -1.67 11.02 7.36
CA PRO A 44 -0.95 11.50 6.18
C PRO A 44 -0.27 12.86 6.44
N ASN A 45 0.98 12.99 5.98
CA ASN A 45 1.79 14.22 6.09
C ASN A 45 2.06 14.72 7.53
N SER A 46 2.01 13.84 8.52
CA SER A 46 2.22 14.19 9.92
C SER A 46 2.87 13.05 10.71
N ASN A 47 3.53 13.35 11.82
CA ASN A 47 4.08 12.36 12.76
C ASN A 47 3.08 12.01 13.89
N ILE A 48 1.78 12.22 13.65
CA ILE A 48 0.71 11.88 14.58
C ILE A 48 0.19 10.48 14.27
N PHE A 49 0.01 9.68 15.33
CA PHE A 49 -0.44 8.29 15.24
C PHE A 49 -1.73 8.11 16.04
N PHE A 50 -2.73 7.45 15.44
CA PHE A 50 -3.97 7.08 16.11
C PHE A 50 -4.04 5.59 16.36
N LEU A 51 -4.57 5.20 17.52
CA LEU A 51 -4.91 3.81 17.78
C LEU A 51 -6.01 3.37 16.80
N ALA A 52 -5.77 2.28 16.09
CA ALA A 52 -6.69 1.75 15.10
C ALA A 52 -7.08 0.30 15.42
N ASP A 53 -8.24 -0.13 14.95
CA ASP A 53 -8.61 -1.54 14.99
C ASP A 53 -7.73 -2.35 14.02
N LYS A 54 -7.23 -3.50 14.49
CA LYS A 54 -6.36 -4.36 13.70
C LYS A 54 -7.11 -4.92 12.47
N GLY A 55 -8.35 -5.36 12.65
CA GLY A 55 -9.15 -5.98 11.60
C GLY A 55 -9.52 -4.98 10.52
N GLU A 56 -9.93 -3.77 10.92
CA GLU A 56 -10.21 -2.65 10.03
C GLU A 56 -8.96 -2.24 9.25
N THR A 57 -7.83 -2.07 9.94
CA THR A 57 -6.55 -1.71 9.28
C THR A 57 -6.16 -2.76 8.25
N LEU A 58 -6.28 -4.05 8.59
CA LEU A 58 -5.97 -5.15 7.67
C LEU A 58 -6.90 -5.17 6.46
N SER A 59 -8.20 -4.94 6.67
CA SER A 59 -9.20 -4.85 5.60
C SER A 59 -8.89 -3.69 4.64
N THR A 60 -8.55 -2.52 5.19
CA THR A 60 -8.16 -1.34 4.41
C THR A 60 -6.88 -1.59 3.62
N CYS A 61 -5.88 -2.23 4.23
CA CYS A 61 -4.64 -2.60 3.53
C CYS A 61 -4.91 -3.52 2.34
N LYS A 62 -5.77 -4.54 2.51
CA LYS A 62 -6.17 -5.47 1.43
C LYS A 62 -6.91 -4.75 0.30
N LYS A 63 -7.90 -3.91 0.63
CA LYS A 63 -8.62 -3.09 -0.38
C LYS A 63 -7.68 -2.19 -1.16
N SER A 64 -6.72 -1.57 -0.48
CA SER A 64 -5.71 -0.72 -1.11
C SER A 64 -4.82 -1.52 -2.06
N LEU A 65 -4.36 -2.72 -1.65
CA LEU A 65 -3.61 -3.63 -2.53
C LEU A 65 -4.40 -4.03 -3.79
N ASP A 66 -5.69 -4.35 -3.63
CA ASP A 66 -6.54 -4.73 -4.76
C ASP A 66 -6.72 -3.58 -5.75
N LYS A 67 -6.88 -2.34 -5.24
CA LYS A 67 -6.91 -1.14 -6.08
C LYS A 67 -5.60 -0.93 -6.84
N MET A 68 -4.45 -1.02 -6.17
CA MET A 68 -3.13 -0.85 -6.81
C MET A 68 -2.88 -1.91 -7.89
N LYS A 69 -3.27 -3.17 -7.64
CA LYS A 69 -3.14 -4.25 -8.64
C LYS A 69 -3.99 -3.98 -9.88
N LYS A 70 -5.22 -3.49 -9.69
CA LYS A 70 -6.10 -3.13 -10.80
C LYS A 70 -5.49 -1.98 -11.61
N GLU A 71 -5.03 -0.93 -10.95
CA GLU A 71 -4.34 0.18 -11.61
C GLU A 71 -3.10 -0.28 -12.39
N TYR A 72 -2.30 -1.19 -11.83
CA TYR A 72 -1.13 -1.76 -12.52
C TYR A 72 -1.49 -2.60 -13.75
N GLN A 73 -2.66 -3.24 -13.76
CA GLN A 73 -3.17 -3.99 -14.91
C GLN A 73 -3.74 -3.08 -15.99
N ASP A 74 -4.34 -1.95 -15.58
CA ASP A 74 -4.95 -0.96 -16.48
C ASP A 74 -3.91 -0.05 -17.15
N MET A 75 -2.70 0.09 -16.56
CA MET A 75 -1.51 0.77 -17.13
C MET A 75 -0.76 -0.09 -18.14
#